data_AF-A0A536T3P2-F1
#
_entry.id   AF-A0A536T3P2-F1
#
_cell.length_a   1.000
_cell.length_b   1.000
_cell.length_c   1.000
_cell.angle_alpha   90.00
_cell.angle_beta   90.00
_cell.angle_gamma   90.00
#
_symmetry.space_group_name_H-M   'P 1'
#
loop_
_entity.id
_entity.type
_entity.pdbx_description
1 polymer ?
#
loop_
_entity_poly.entity_id
_entity_poly.type
_entity_poly.pdbx_seq_one_letter_code
_entity_poly.pdbx_strand_id
1 'polypeptide(L)'
;MQRLRWPLLCGALFIAAGGADAFTFADGTSMRCLVAGAPVEELPAPPSHPIVARGRIAVTERVGLGYRILWNDAQLKALPSDMHDFIFFHECAHASVPTQSEVTANCVGLQAMRTAGRAGFVVESKLAAFYGPGNEYWRKTLACANAFKASPKPPE
;
A
#
# COMPACT_ATOMS: atom_id res chain seq x y z
N MET A 1 -35.20 -29.92 -50.24
CA MET A 1 -35.41 -29.74 -48.79
C MET A 1 -34.12 -29.26 -48.16
N GLN A 2 -34.00 -27.97 -47.88
CA GLN A 2 -32.84 -27.37 -47.20
C GLN A 2 -33.11 -27.32 -45.69
N ARG A 3 -32.20 -27.82 -44.87
CA ARG A 3 -32.18 -27.52 -43.43
C ARG A 3 -30.76 -27.13 -42.99
N LEU A 4 -30.64 -25.82 -42.81
CA LEU A 4 -29.71 -25.01 -42.01
C LEU A 4 -28.67 -25.76 -41.15
N ARG A 5 -27.39 -25.45 -41.39
CA ARG A 5 -26.30 -25.61 -40.41
C ARG A 5 -26.27 -24.36 -39.53
N TRP A 6 -26.54 -24.51 -38.24
CA TRP A 6 -26.29 -23.47 -37.24
C TRP A 6 -24.82 -23.54 -36.81
N PRO A 7 -24.04 -22.44 -36.90
CA PRO A 7 -22.77 -22.37 -36.20
C PRO A 7 -23.04 -22.04 -34.72
N LEU A 8 -22.59 -22.91 -33.82
CA LEU A 8 -22.42 -22.57 -32.41
C LEU A 8 -21.33 -21.49 -32.31
N LEU A 9 -21.75 -20.23 -32.22
CA LEU A 9 -20.92 -19.16 -31.66
C LEU A 9 -20.95 -19.29 -30.14
N CYS A 10 -20.03 -20.06 -29.56
CA CYS A 10 -19.65 -19.90 -28.16
C CYS A 10 -18.81 -18.62 -28.05
N GLY A 11 -19.48 -17.48 -27.88
CA GLY A 11 -18.83 -16.23 -27.50
C GLY A 11 -18.18 -16.39 -26.13
N ALA A 12 -16.85 -16.39 -26.09
CA ALA A 12 -16.10 -16.29 -24.84
C ALA A 12 -16.36 -14.90 -24.24
N LEU A 13 -17.21 -14.85 -23.21
CA LEU A 13 -17.41 -13.67 -22.40
C LEU A 13 -16.13 -13.45 -21.58
N PHE A 14 -15.22 -12.60 -22.07
CA PHE A 14 -14.12 -12.10 -21.25
C PHE A 14 -14.72 -11.23 -20.15
N ILE A 15 -14.89 -11.81 -18.96
CA ILE A 15 -15.12 -11.02 -17.75
C ILE A 15 -13.84 -10.21 -17.55
N ALA A 16 -13.90 -8.92 -17.85
CA ALA A 16 -12.86 -7.98 -17.45
C ALA A 16 -12.81 -8.01 -15.92
N ALA A 17 -11.84 -8.75 -15.37
CA ALA A 17 -11.49 -8.62 -13.97
C ALA A 17 -11.05 -7.17 -13.79
N GLY A 18 -11.91 -6.35 -13.17
CA GLY A 18 -11.58 -4.98 -12.80
C GLY A 18 -10.29 -5.01 -12.00
N GLY A 19 -9.21 -4.54 -12.60
CA GLY A 19 -7.92 -4.52 -11.93
C GLY A 19 -8.00 -3.53 -10.79
N ALA A 20 -7.53 -3.91 -9.60
CA ALA A 20 -7.35 -2.97 -8.49
C ALA A 20 -6.60 -1.72 -8.99
N ASP A 21 -7.13 -0.54 -8.72
CA ASP A 21 -6.48 0.70 -9.13
C ASP A 21 -5.09 0.80 -8.49
N ALA A 22 -4.13 1.38 -9.23
CA ALA A 22 -2.79 1.60 -8.70
C ALA A 22 -2.75 2.91 -7.91
N PHE A 23 -2.12 2.90 -6.74
CA PHE A 23 -1.82 4.12 -6.00
C PHE A 23 -0.98 5.06 -6.86
N THR A 24 -1.34 6.34 -6.92
CA THR A 24 -0.60 7.37 -7.64
C THR A 24 0.19 8.21 -6.66
N PHE A 25 1.51 8.17 -6.74
CA PHE A 25 2.43 8.92 -5.90
C PHE A 25 2.41 10.42 -6.23
N ALA A 26 3.01 11.22 -5.34
CA ALA A 26 3.09 12.67 -5.49
C ALA A 26 3.86 13.13 -6.74
N ASP A 27 4.76 12.28 -7.27
CA ASP A 27 5.48 12.52 -8.53
C ASP A 27 4.67 12.15 -9.80
N GLY A 28 3.43 11.67 -9.64
CA GLY A 28 2.54 11.26 -10.71
C GLY A 28 2.75 9.84 -11.24
N THR A 29 3.76 9.12 -10.73
CA THR A 29 3.94 7.69 -11.04
C THR A 29 3.01 6.83 -10.19
N SER A 30 2.80 5.56 -10.58
CA SER A 30 1.86 4.69 -9.86
C SER A 30 2.45 3.31 -9.52
N MET A 31 1.95 2.70 -8.46
CA MET A 31 2.31 1.34 -8.03
C MET A 31 1.10 0.62 -7.42
N ARG A 32 1.07 -0.70 -7.57
CA ARG A 32 0.09 -1.56 -6.90
C ARG A 32 0.72 -2.22 -5.68
N CYS A 33 -0.03 -2.32 -4.60
CA CYS A 33 0.33 -3.20 -3.50
C CYS A 33 0.10 -4.66 -3.91
N LEU A 34 1.14 -5.51 -3.83
CA LEU A 34 1.05 -6.93 -4.17
C LEU A 34 1.33 -7.80 -2.93
N VAL A 35 0.43 -8.74 -2.64
CA VAL A 35 0.58 -9.73 -1.57
C VAL A 35 0.49 -11.13 -2.19
N ALA A 36 1.56 -11.91 -2.04
CA ALA A 36 1.69 -13.23 -2.68
C ALA A 36 1.40 -13.23 -4.20
N GLY A 37 1.77 -12.14 -4.89
CA GLY A 37 1.56 -11.95 -6.33
C GLY A 37 0.14 -11.49 -6.72
N ALA A 38 -0.79 -11.40 -5.77
CA ALA A 38 -2.13 -10.86 -6.00
C ALA A 38 -2.19 -9.38 -5.62
N PRO A 39 -2.90 -8.54 -6.39
CA PRO A 39 -3.09 -7.14 -6.02
C PRO A 39 -4.02 -7.01 -4.82
N VAL A 40 -3.66 -6.12 -3.90
CA VAL A 40 -4.54 -5.65 -2.84
C VAL A 40 -5.49 -4.62 -3.45
N GLU A 41 -6.79 -4.76 -3.19
CA GLU A 41 -7.78 -3.79 -3.67
C GLU A 41 -7.60 -2.45 -2.95
N GLU A 42 -7.62 -1.35 -3.68
CA GLU A 42 -7.48 0.01 -3.14
C GLU A 42 -8.74 0.80 -3.53
N LEU A 43 -9.49 1.31 -2.54
CA LEU A 43 -10.73 2.05 -2.78
C LEU A 43 -10.80 3.33 -1.94
N PRO A 44 -11.46 4.39 -2.44
CA PRO A 44 -11.84 5.51 -1.60
C PRO A 44 -12.87 5.06 -0.56
N ALA A 45 -12.67 5.45 0.69
CA ALA A 45 -13.62 5.19 1.76
C ALA A 45 -14.87 6.07 1.58
N PRO A 46 -16.09 5.51 1.70
CA PRO A 46 -17.29 6.31 1.62
C PRO A 46 -17.35 7.31 2.79
N PRO A 47 -18.08 8.44 2.67
CA PRO A 47 -18.14 9.46 3.73
C PRO A 47 -18.65 8.93 5.08
N SER A 48 -19.45 7.86 5.09
CA SER A 48 -19.96 7.20 6.29
C SER A 48 -18.96 6.24 6.95
N HIS A 49 -17.81 5.98 6.32
CA HIS A 49 -16.85 5.02 6.83
C HIS A 49 -16.21 5.51 8.14
N PRO A 50 -15.98 4.64 9.14
CA PRO A 50 -15.39 5.04 10.42
C PRO A 50 -14.04 5.75 10.32
N ILE A 51 -13.22 5.46 9.30
CA ILE A 51 -11.95 6.17 9.10
C ILE A 51 -12.15 7.64 8.75
N VAL A 52 -13.19 7.96 7.97
CA VAL A 52 -13.52 9.33 7.59
C VAL A 52 -14.01 10.10 8.81
N ALA A 53 -14.95 9.52 9.57
CA ALA A 53 -15.47 10.11 10.79
C ALA A 53 -14.40 10.35 11.87
N ARG A 54 -13.36 9.51 11.91
CA ARG A 54 -12.24 9.62 12.85
C ARG A 54 -11.07 10.45 12.33
N GLY A 55 -11.15 10.99 11.11
CA GLY A 55 -10.07 11.75 10.49
C GLY A 55 -8.80 10.93 10.24
N ARG A 56 -8.90 9.60 10.09
CA ARG A 56 -7.76 8.75 9.72
C ARG A 56 -7.51 8.84 8.22
N ILE A 57 -6.25 8.67 7.82
CA ILE A 57 -5.82 8.74 6.40
C ILE A 57 -6.24 7.49 5.65
N ALA A 58 -6.04 6.31 6.23
CA ALA A 58 -6.31 5.05 5.59
C ALA A 58 -6.57 3.94 6.61
N VAL A 59 -6.97 2.78 6.10
CA VAL A 59 -6.94 1.52 6.84
C VAL A 59 -6.79 0.36 5.88
N THR A 60 -5.99 -0.62 6.27
CA THR A 60 -5.94 -1.93 5.62
C THR A 60 -6.81 -2.93 6.37
N GLU A 61 -7.77 -3.54 5.67
CA GLU A 61 -8.74 -4.47 6.23
C GLU A 61 -8.58 -5.86 5.59
N ARG A 62 -8.86 -6.90 6.37
CA ARG A 62 -8.95 -8.27 5.86
C ARG A 62 -10.31 -8.49 5.21
N VAL A 63 -10.32 -8.95 3.95
CA VAL A 63 -11.54 -9.24 3.20
C VAL A 63 -11.46 -10.66 2.65
N GLY A 64 -12.26 -11.57 3.20
CA GLY A 64 -12.19 -12.99 2.88
C GLY A 64 -10.81 -13.58 3.21
N LEU A 65 -10.09 -14.06 2.18
CA LEU A 65 -8.72 -14.57 2.30
C LEU A 65 -7.65 -13.49 2.03
N GLY A 66 -8.04 -12.34 1.49
CA GLY A 66 -7.14 -11.26 1.08
C GLY A 66 -7.26 -10.01 1.93
N TYR A 67 -6.80 -8.90 1.37
CA TYR A 67 -6.79 -7.59 1.99
C TYR A 67 -7.33 -6.54 1.04
N ARG A 68 -7.78 -5.42 1.61
CA ARG A 68 -8.15 -4.20 0.91
C ARG A 68 -7.66 -3.00 1.69
N ILE A 69 -7.24 -1.95 0.99
CA ILE A 69 -6.92 -0.65 1.57
C ILE A 69 -8.06 0.32 1.27
N LEU A 70 -8.51 1.03 2.29
CA LEU A 70 -9.50 2.09 2.18
C LEU A 70 -8.84 3.45 2.44
N TRP A 71 -8.96 4.36 1.48
CA TRP A 71 -8.34 5.69 1.52
C TRP A 71 -9.35 6.76 1.91
N ASN A 72 -9.03 7.57 2.91
CA ASN A 72 -9.71 8.84 3.13
C ASN A 72 -9.07 9.91 2.25
N ASP A 73 -9.56 10.03 1.01
CA ASP A 73 -9.01 10.92 -0.02
C ASP A 73 -8.73 12.35 0.46
N ALA A 74 -9.62 12.90 1.29
CA ALA A 74 -9.47 14.27 1.81
C ALA A 74 -8.23 14.39 2.71
N GLN A 75 -8.02 13.41 3.59
CA GLN A 75 -6.86 13.38 4.48
C GLN A 75 -5.59 13.01 3.72
N LEU A 76 -5.68 12.03 2.81
CA LEU A 76 -4.56 11.61 1.97
C LEU A 76 -4.01 12.79 1.16
N LYS A 77 -4.88 13.54 0.46
CA LYS A 77 -4.50 14.72 -0.33
C LYS A 77 -3.94 15.89 0.49
N ALA A 78 -4.21 15.93 1.78
CA ALA A 78 -3.70 16.98 2.67
C ALA A 78 -2.29 16.69 3.18
N LEU A 79 -1.75 15.48 2.96
CA LEU A 79 -0.42 15.11 3.43
C LEU A 79 0.69 15.79 2.60
N PRO A 80 1.83 16.10 3.24
CA PRO A 80 3.06 16.38 2.51
C PRO A 80 3.42 15.21 1.59
N SER A 81 3.99 15.50 0.42
CA SER A 81 4.30 14.51 -0.63
C SER A 81 5.03 13.27 -0.13
N ASP A 82 6.07 13.43 0.70
CA ASP A 82 6.84 12.30 1.21
C ASP A 82 6.02 11.41 2.17
N MET A 83 5.09 12.00 2.93
CA MET A 83 4.20 11.26 3.83
C MET A 83 3.03 10.61 3.08
N HIS A 84 2.52 11.28 2.05
CA HIS A 84 1.57 10.72 1.10
C HIS A 84 2.12 9.45 0.44
N ASP A 85 3.39 9.48 0.01
CA ASP A 85 3.99 8.31 -0.63
C ASP A 85 4.33 7.23 0.41
N PHE A 86 4.75 7.62 1.62
CA PHE A 86 5.03 6.69 2.70
C PHE A 86 3.79 5.92 3.17
N ILE A 87 2.61 6.57 3.23
CA ILE A 87 1.40 5.90 3.73
C ILE A 87 0.96 4.73 2.82
N PHE A 88 1.22 4.81 1.51
CA PHE A 88 1.03 3.67 0.61
C PHE A 88 1.83 2.44 1.04
N PHE A 89 3.13 2.62 1.30
CA PHE A 89 3.99 1.51 1.71
C PHE A 89 3.63 0.99 3.11
N HIS A 90 3.22 1.89 4.01
CA HIS A 90 2.72 1.54 5.34
C HIS A 90 1.47 0.64 5.26
N GLU A 91 0.45 1.05 4.51
CA GLU A 91 -0.79 0.25 4.39
C GLU A 91 -0.52 -1.08 3.66
N CYS A 92 0.33 -1.06 2.64
CA CYS A 92 0.76 -2.31 2.00
C CYS A 92 1.52 -3.25 2.96
N ALA A 93 2.24 -2.70 3.94
CA ALA A 93 2.89 -3.51 4.99
C ALA A 93 1.88 -4.23 5.88
N HIS A 94 0.76 -3.58 6.25
CA HIS A 94 -0.32 -4.25 6.99
C HIS A 94 -0.85 -5.50 6.26
N ALA A 95 -0.93 -5.44 4.92
CA ALA A 95 -1.38 -6.57 4.10
C ALA A 95 -0.28 -7.64 3.88
N SER A 96 0.96 -7.22 3.61
CA SER A 96 2.07 -8.12 3.24
C SER A 96 2.71 -8.85 4.42
N VAL A 97 2.72 -8.25 5.61
CA VAL A 97 3.18 -8.88 6.86
C VAL A 97 2.05 -8.90 7.91
N PRO A 98 0.88 -9.50 7.61
CA PRO A 98 -0.38 -9.42 8.34
C PRO A 98 -0.35 -8.92 9.79
N THR A 99 -0.15 -7.62 9.99
CA THR A 99 0.17 -7.04 11.31
C THR A 99 -0.85 -5.97 11.68
N GLN A 100 -1.04 -5.76 12.98
CA GLN A 100 -1.77 -4.62 13.54
C GLN A 100 -0.83 -3.65 14.24
N SER A 101 0.48 -3.94 14.26
CA SER A 101 1.50 -3.10 14.85
C SER A 101 1.88 -2.00 13.86
N GLU A 102 1.45 -0.79 14.17
CA GLU A 102 1.76 0.43 13.41
C GLU A 102 3.29 0.66 13.26
N VAL A 103 4.08 0.29 14.28
CA VAL A 103 5.55 0.35 14.22
C VAL A 103 6.10 -0.67 13.22
N THR A 104 5.53 -1.87 13.19
CA THR A 104 5.92 -2.91 12.23
C THR A 104 5.55 -2.51 10.82
N ALA A 105 4.35 -1.98 10.61
CA ALA A 105 3.88 -1.49 9.31
C ALA A 105 4.76 -0.34 8.80
N ASN A 106 5.07 0.66 9.64
CA ASN A 106 6.00 1.72 9.28
C ASN A 106 7.40 1.19 8.91
N CYS A 107 7.90 0.24 9.69
CA CYS A 107 9.23 -0.33 9.49
C CYS A 107 9.34 -1.07 8.14
N VAL A 108 8.40 -2.00 7.89
CA VAL A 108 8.38 -2.79 6.65
C VAL A 108 8.02 -1.90 5.46
N GLY A 109 7.10 -0.95 5.64
CA GLY A 109 6.76 0.05 4.64
C GLY A 109 7.98 0.89 4.26
N LEU A 110 8.78 1.36 5.23
CA LEU A 110 9.99 2.12 4.94
C LEU A 110 11.05 1.27 4.21
N GLN A 111 11.20 0.00 4.57
CA GLN A 111 12.08 -0.93 3.85
C GLN A 111 11.63 -1.13 2.40
N ALA A 112 10.33 -1.31 2.16
CA ALA A 112 9.77 -1.44 0.82
C ALA A 112 9.94 -0.14 0.01
N MET A 113 9.70 1.02 0.62
CA MET A 113 9.88 2.33 -0.01
C MET A 113 11.35 2.57 -0.42
N ARG A 114 12.30 2.17 0.43
CA ARG A 114 13.75 2.18 0.11
C ARG A 114 14.07 1.25 -1.05
N THR A 115 13.53 0.02 -1.02
CA THR A 115 13.75 -0.99 -2.08
C THR A 115 13.19 -0.54 -3.42
N ALA A 116 12.07 0.19 -3.42
CA ALA A 116 11.49 0.83 -4.61
C ALA A 116 12.28 2.07 -5.09
N GLY A 117 13.36 2.46 -4.42
CA GLY A 117 14.13 3.66 -4.77
C GLY A 117 13.43 4.99 -4.44
N ARG A 118 12.37 4.95 -3.62
CA ARG A 118 11.54 6.11 -3.26
C ARG A 118 11.87 6.71 -1.90
N ALA A 119 12.69 6.03 -1.10
CA ALA A 119 13.21 6.57 0.16
C ALA A 119 14.73 6.53 0.20
N GLY A 120 15.28 7.58 0.79
CA GLY A 120 16.69 7.79 1.09
C GLY A 120 16.82 8.92 2.10
N PHE A 121 18.04 9.39 2.35
CA PHE A 121 18.33 10.34 3.42
C PHE A 121 17.41 11.58 3.43
N VAL A 122 17.16 12.18 2.25
CA VAL A 122 16.33 13.38 2.13
C VAL A 122 14.87 13.10 2.52
N VAL A 123 14.28 12.06 1.93
CA VAL A 123 12.87 11.66 2.20
C VAL A 123 12.70 11.29 3.66
N GLU A 124 13.60 10.48 4.22
CA GLU A 124 13.53 10.04 5.61
C GLU A 124 13.72 11.18 6.61
N SER A 125 14.52 12.19 6.26
CA SER A 125 14.68 13.40 7.09
C SER A 125 13.38 14.20 7.15
N LYS A 126 12.63 14.29 6.04
CA LYS A 126 11.32 14.94 6.02
C LYS A 126 10.25 14.14 6.77
N LEU A 127 10.26 12.81 6.65
CA LEU A 127 9.40 11.93 7.46
C LEU A 127 9.71 12.12 8.95
N ALA A 128 10.99 12.17 9.33
CA ALA A 128 11.40 12.44 10.70
C ALA A 128 10.91 13.80 11.21
N ALA A 129 11.02 14.84 10.38
CA ALA A 129 10.52 16.17 10.69
C ALA A 129 8.99 16.20 10.87
N PHE A 130 8.24 15.44 10.06
CA PHE A 130 6.80 15.29 10.20
C PHE A 130 6.40 14.67 11.54
N TYR A 131 7.08 13.61 11.98
CA TYR A 131 6.82 13.00 13.29
C TYR A 131 7.32 13.86 14.47
N GLY A 132 8.25 14.77 14.20
CA GLY A 132 8.82 15.70 15.17
C GLY A 132 10.16 15.22 15.77
N PRO A 133 10.99 16.16 16.26
CA PRO A 133 12.30 15.85 16.83
C PRO A 133 12.21 14.89 18.02
N GLY A 134 13.06 13.86 18.05
CA GLY A 134 13.14 12.92 19.17
C GLY A 134 11.95 11.96 19.30
N ASN A 135 11.01 11.96 18.36
CA ASN A 135 9.82 11.11 18.40
C ASN A 135 10.18 9.62 18.57
N GLU A 136 9.76 9.03 19.69
CA GLU A 136 10.10 7.64 20.03
C GLU A 136 9.53 6.63 19.03
N TYR A 137 8.33 6.89 18.53
CA TYR A 137 7.64 6.03 17.59
C TYR A 137 8.36 5.98 16.23
N TRP A 138 8.82 7.14 15.72
CA TRP A 138 9.68 7.19 14.55
C TRP A 138 11.07 6.58 14.80
N ARG A 139 11.67 6.80 15.98
CA ARG A 139 12.94 6.15 16.34
C ARG A 139 12.85 4.62 16.32
N LYS A 140 11.77 4.04 16.85
CA LYS A 140 11.51 2.59 16.80
C LYS A 140 11.35 2.10 15.36
N THR A 141 10.62 2.87 14.55
CA THR A 141 10.47 2.61 13.11
C THR A 141 11.83 2.53 12.42
N LEU A 142 12.68 3.54 12.59
CA LEU A 142 14.01 3.59 11.97
C LEU A 142 14.92 2.46 12.46
N ALA A 143 14.93 2.17 13.76
CA ALA A 143 15.73 1.09 14.31
C ALA A 143 15.35 -0.26 13.69
N CYS A 144 14.06 -0.55 13.58
CA CYS A 144 13.55 -1.74 12.90
C CYS A 144 13.90 -1.74 11.41
N ALA A 145 13.67 -0.63 10.71
CA ALA A 145 13.93 -0.52 9.28
C ALA A 145 15.42 -0.74 8.93
N ASN A 146 16.32 -0.34 9.84
CA ASN A 146 17.77 -0.48 9.68
C ASN A 146 18.28 -1.88 10.04
N ALA A 147 17.62 -2.61 10.94
CA ALA A 147 18.00 -3.98 11.29
C ALA A 147 17.98 -4.94 10.09
N PHE A 148 17.09 -4.71 9.11
CA PHE A 148 17.02 -5.49 7.87
C PHE A 148 18.27 -5.33 6.97
N LYS A 149 18.93 -4.16 6.98
CA LYS A 149 20.19 -3.97 6.26
C LYS A 149 21.37 -4.69 6.93
N ALA A 150 21.24 -5.06 8.21
CA ALA A 150 22.28 -5.70 9.00
C ALA A 150 22.22 -7.24 8.98
N SER A 151 21.33 -7.85 8.18
CA SER A 151 21.31 -9.32 8.03
C SER A 151 22.65 -9.83 7.48
N PRO A 152 23.25 -10.88 8.08
CA PRO A 152 24.56 -11.37 7.67
C PRO A 152 24.56 -11.83 6.22
N LYS A 153 25.64 -11.51 5.50
CA LYS A 153 25.95 -12.14 4.20
C LYS A 153 26.03 -13.67 4.43
N PRO A 154 25.44 -14.52 3.57
CA PRO A 154 25.64 -15.97 3.68
C PRO A 154 27.14 -16.29 3.63
N PRO A 155 27.61 -17.31 4.36
CA PRO A 155 28.99 -17.76 4.22
C PRO A 155 29.25 -18.19 2.77
N GLU A 156 30.37 -17.72 2.22
CA GLU A 156 30.90 -18.12 0.90
C GLU A 156 31.31 -19.59 0.89
#